data_AF-A0Y6G8-F1
#
_entry.id   AF-A0Y6G8-F1
#
_cell.length_a   1.000
_cell.length_b   1.000
_cell.length_c   1.000
_cell.angle_alpha   90.00
_cell.angle_beta   90.00
_cell.angle_gamma   90.00
#
_symmetry.space_group_name_H-M   'P 1'
#
loop_
_entity.id
_entity.type
_entity.pdbx_description
1 polymer ?
#
loop_
_entity_poly.entity_id
_entity_poly.type
_entity_poly.pdbx_seq_one_letter_code
_entity_poly.pdbx_strand_id
1 'polypeptide(L)' 'MPTVVNCPTCKTNVEWSEQSPHRPFCSKRCQLIDLGEWSFENNKISAPITSADQINQDMIEDIEAMMAKNEDDFFK' A
#
# COMPACT_ATOMS: atom_id res chain seq x y z
N MET A 1 22.79 13.35 15.30
CA MET A 1 21.95 12.35 15.98
C MET A 1 21.24 11.56 14.90
N PRO A 2 21.19 10.22 14.99
CA PRO A 2 20.49 9.41 14.00
C PRO A 2 18.98 9.59 14.14
N THR A 3 18.26 9.51 13.02
CA THR A 3 16.79 9.58 13.01
C THR A 3 16.23 8.33 13.68
N VAL A 4 15.31 8.49 14.63
CA VAL A 4 14.64 7.36 15.30
C VAL A 4 13.15 7.45 15.02
N VAL A 5 12.53 6.33 14.66
CA VAL A 5 11.11 6.20 14.35
C VAL A 5 10.45 5.12 15.20
N ASN A 6 9.14 5.19 15.39
CA ASN A 6 8.38 4.14 16.07
C ASN A 6 7.98 3.05 15.08
N CYS A 7 8.21 1.79 15.43
CA CYS A 7 7.66 0.66 14.68
C CYS A 7 6.12 0.76 14.65
N PRO A 8 5.48 0.77 13.47
CA PRO A 8 4.04 0.97 13.39
C PRO A 8 3.25 -0.15 14.07
N THR A 9 3.77 -1.39 14.07
CA THR A 9 3.11 -2.58 14.64
C THR A 9 3.19 -2.65 16.16
N CYS A 10 4.38 -2.45 16.77
CA CYS A 10 4.60 -2.69 18.21
C CYS A 10 5.10 -1.46 18.98
N LYS A 11 5.30 -0.33 18.29
CA LYS A 11 5.75 0.97 18.83
C LYS A 11 7.17 1.01 19.41
N THR A 12 7.96 -0.07 19.27
CA THR A 12 9.39 -0.05 19.61
C THR A 12 10.15 1.00 18.80
N ASN A 13 11.07 1.73 19.43
CA ASN A 13 11.97 2.68 18.78
C ASN A 13 12.94 1.96 17.83
N VAL A 14 13.05 2.44 16.59
CA VAL A 14 13.93 1.91 15.54
C VAL A 14 14.82 3.04 15.04
N GLU A 15 16.13 2.85 15.12
CA GLU A 15 17.09 3.76 14.50
C GLU A 15 17.07 3.59 12.97
N TRP A 16 17.01 4.70 12.25
CA TRP A 16 17.05 4.75 10.79
C TRP A 16 18.48 4.59 10.28
N SER A 17 18.97 3.35 10.31
CA SER A 17 20.31 2.97 9.84
C SER A 17 20.28 1.62 9.11
N GLU A 18 21.39 1.27 8.45
CA GLU A 18 21.55 -0.03 7.78
C GLU A 18 21.46 -1.22 8.73
N GLN A 19 21.78 -1.01 10.02
CA GLN A 19 21.66 -2.03 11.07
C GLN A 19 20.21 -2.43 11.37
N SER A 20 19.25 -1.61 10.94
CA SER A 20 17.81 -1.90 10.99
C SER A 20 17.31 -2.31 9.60
N PRO A 21 17.52 -3.56 9.14
CA PRO A 21 17.22 -3.98 7.77
C PRO A 21 15.72 -3.97 7.43
N HIS A 22 14.85 -4.01 8.45
CA HIS A 22 13.39 -4.03 8.29
C HIS A 22 12.73 -2.69 8.61
N ARG A 23 13.50 -1.60 8.72
CA ARG A 23 12.98 -0.24 8.97
C ARG A 23 11.81 0.09 8.00
N PRO A 24 10.69 0.68 8.47
CA PRO A 24 10.47 1.24 9.81
C PRO A 24 10.10 0.22 10.90
N PHE A 25 10.05 -1.08 10.59
CA PHE A 25 9.71 -2.14 11.54
C PHE A 25 10.92 -2.58 12.37
N CYS A 26 10.70 -2.95 13.63
CA CYS A 26 11.77 -3.44 14.49
C CYS A 26 12.25 -4.87 14.14
N SER A 27 11.50 -5.60 13.31
CA SER A 27 11.80 -6.98 12.92
C SER A 27 11.00 -7.41 11.69
N LYS A 28 11.43 -8.51 11.04
CA LYS A 28 10.68 -9.13 9.93
C LYS A 28 9.26 -9.54 10.35
N ARG A 29 9.08 -9.99 11.59
CA ARG A 29 7.76 -10.36 12.13
C ARG A 29 6.78 -9.19 12.10
N CYS A 30 7.19 -8.01 12.55
CA CYS A 30 6.32 -6.82 12.56
C CYS A 30 5.95 -6.38 11.14
N GLN A 31 6.90 -6.45 10.19
CA GLN A 31 6.63 -6.19 8.78
C GLN A 31 5.56 -7.12 8.21
N LEU A 32 5.62 -8.42 8.54
CA LEU A 32 4.65 -9.40 8.03
C LEU A 32 3.26 -9.25 8.69
N ILE A 33 3.20 -8.84 9.96
CA ILE A 33 1.92 -8.56 10.63
C ILE A 33 1.23 -7.39 9.94
N ASP A 34 1.96 -6.30 9.69
CA ASP A 34 1.43 -5.11 9.00
C ASP A 34 0.90 -5.46 7.61
N LEU A 35 1.68 -6.22 6.82
CA LEU A 35 1.23 -6.75 5.53
C LEU A 35 -0.06 -7.60 5.67
N GLY A 36 -0.13 -8.42 6.71
CA GLY A 36 -1.32 -9.19 7.06
C GLY A 36 -2.54 -8.30 7.31
N GLU A 37 -2.40 -7.25 8.11
CA GLU A 37 -3.50 -6.32 8.43
C GLU A 37 -4.05 -5.61 7.18
N TRP A 38 -3.20 -5.29 6.21
CA TRP A 38 -3.65 -4.79 4.91
C TRP A 38 -4.37 -5.86 4.09
N SER A 39 -3.84 -7.09 4.06
CA SER A 39 -4.47 -8.19 3.32
C SER A 39 -5.83 -8.60 3.88
N PHE A 40 -6.04 -8.42 5.18
CA PHE A 40 -7.31 -8.69 5.88
C PHE A 40 -8.21 -7.46 5.99
N GLU A 41 -7.90 -6.36 5.30
CA GLU A 41 -8.66 -5.09 5.32
C GLU A 41 -8.86 -4.46 6.72
N ASN A 42 -8.03 -4.83 7.69
CA ASN A 42 -8.03 -4.21 9.02
C ASN A 42 -7.49 -2.77 8.95
N ASN A 43 -6.56 -2.52 8.03
CA ASN A 43 -6.10 -1.18 7.68
C ASN A 43 -6.92 -0.65 6.50
N LYS A 44 -7.70 0.41 6.73
CA LYS A 44 -8.52 1.07 5.71
C LYS A 44 -8.44 2.57 5.82
N ILE A 45 -8.46 3.24 4.67
CA ILE A 45 -8.47 4.70 4.58
C ILE A 45 -9.94 5.13 4.49
N SER A 46 -10.43 5.79 5.54
CA SER A 46 -11.79 6.32 5.56
C SER A 46 -11.75 7.76 5.03
N ALA A 47 -11.94 7.93 3.73
CA ALA A 47 -12.13 9.23 3.11
C ALA A 47 -13.58 9.35 2.60
N PRO A 48 -14.24 10.51 2.76
CA PRO A 48 -15.53 10.74 2.14
C PRO A 48 -15.37 10.70 0.62
N ILE A 49 -16.27 9.98 -0.05
CA ILE A 49 -16.28 9.90 -1.53
C ILE A 49 -16.63 11.30 -2.05
N THR A 50 -15.74 11.88 -2.84
CA THR A 50 -15.98 13.17 -3.51
C THR A 50 -16.56 12.93 -4.90
N SER A 51 -17.14 13.96 -5.52
CA SER A 51 -17.65 13.88 -6.89
C SER A 51 -16.55 13.55 -7.91
N ALA A 52 -15.28 13.84 -7.60
CA ALA A 52 -14.14 13.47 -8.45
C ALA A 52 -13.79 11.98 -8.35
N ASP A 53 -14.21 11.29 -7.28
CA ASP A 53 -13.98 9.86 -7.07
C ASP A 53 -15.08 8.98 -7.69
N GLN A 54 -16.15 9.61 -8.22
CA GLN A 54 -17.24 8.90 -8.86
C GLN A 54 -16.81 8.43 -10.25
N ILE A 55 -16.48 7.14 -10.34
CA ILE A 55 -16.30 6.46 -11.62
C ILE A 55 -17.67 6.36 -12.29
N ASN A 56 -17.82 6.98 -13.46
CA ASN A 56 -19.06 6.92 -14.24
C ASN A 56 -19.00 5.76 -15.25
N GLN A 57 -20.17 5.36 -15.76
CA GLN A 57 -20.31 4.26 -16.73
C GLN A 57 -19.44 4.50 -17.98
N ASP A 58 -19.43 5.72 -18.48
CA ASP A 58 -18.72 6.10 -19.71
C ASP A 58 -17.20 5.94 -19.57
N MET A 59 -16.63 6.26 -18.40
CA MET A 59 -15.21 6.06 -18.10
C MET A 59 -14.83 4.57 -18.03
N ILE A 60 -15.74 3.71 -17.57
CA ILE A 60 -15.50 2.26 -17.52
C ILE A 60 -15.42 1.71 -18.95
N GLU A 61 -16.37 2.10 -19.82
CA GLU A 61 -16.39 1.68 -21.22
C GLU A 61 -15.13 2.11 -21.99
N ASP A 62 -14.62 3.33 -21.73
CA ASP A 62 -13.38 3.81 -22.33
C ASP A 62 -12.14 3.01 -21.87
N ILE A 63 -12.05 2.67 -20.57
CA ILE A 63 -10.97 1.84 -20.04
C ILE A 63 -11.00 0.44 -20.64
N GLU A 64 -12.18 -0.18 -20.72
CA GLU A 64 -12.37 -1.50 -21.32
C GLU A 64 -11.98 -1.49 -22.82
N ALA A 65 -12.36 -0.45 -23.56
CA ALA A 65 -11.98 -0.29 -24.96
C ALA A 65 -10.48 -0.03 -25.16
N MET A 66 -9.79 0.55 -24.19
CA MET A 66 -8.32 0.70 -24.21
C MET A 66 -7.60 -0.60 -23.86
N MET A 67 -8.11 -1.36 -22.88
CA MET A 67 -7.53 -2.64 -22.48
C MET A 67 -7.69 -3.71 -23.56
N ALA A 68 -8.85 -3.77 -24.22
CA ALA A 68 -9.12 -4.70 -25.32
C ALA A 68 -8.23 -4.47 -26.56
N LYS A 69 -7.64 -3.28 -26.69
CA LYS A 69 -6.70 -2.96 -27.79
C LYS A 69 -5.25 -3.38 -27.49
N ASN A 70 -4.95 -3.74 -26.24
CA ASN A 70 -3.60 -4.03 -25.76
C ASN A 70 -3.40 -5.51 -25.33
N GLU A 71 -4.23 -6.43 -25.84
CA GLU A 71 -4.21 -7.85 -25.42
C GLU A 71 -2.89 -8.59 -25.69
N ASP A 72 -2.05 -8.11 -26.63
CA ASP A 72 -0.86 -8.85 -27.08
C ASP A 72 0.45 -8.60 -26.28
N ASP A 73 0.45 -7.64 -25.35
CA ASP A 73 1.65 -7.20 -24.60
C ASP A 73 1.53 -7.29 -23.07
N PHE A 74 0.36 -7.64 -22.50
CA PHE A 74 0.18 -7.64 -21.04
C PHE A 74 0.79 -8.86 -20.32
N PHE A 75 0.92 -10.01 -20.99
CA PHE A 75 1.43 -11.27 -20.39
C PHE A 75 2.73 -11.78 -21.04
N LYS A 76 3.46 -10.96 -21.79
CA LYS A 76 4.81 -11.29 -22.31
C LYS A 76 5.91 -10.81 -21.39
#